data_AF-A0A523SZ67-F1
#
_entry.id   AF-A0A523SZ67-F1
#
_cell.length_a   1.000
_cell.length_b   1.000
_cell.length_c   1.000
_cell.angle_alpha   90.00
_cell.angle_beta   90.00
_cell.angle_gamma   90.00
#
_symmetry.space_group_name_H-M   'P 1'
#
loop_
_entity.id
_entity.type
_entity.pdbx_description
1 polymer ?
#
loop_
_entity_poly.entity_id
_entity_poly.type
_entity_poly.pdbx_seq_one_letter_code
_entity_poly.pdbx_strand_id
1 'polypeptide(L)'
;MSNSKKLLLTALAVILLLGATPLFAQPVGTWDGTGEGWCPFPVPYPSEYMKPWQTWKGRLEPDPNQVGYIFFGDWYDASEEHGSFKGRAILETPTEIGCRGDWYWWDERVDPPRVYHMGTFNMTFRRDGSSCRGEWQAHLPSGIYSGTMRGSWIEP
;
A
#
# COMPACT_ATOMS: atom_id res chain seq x y z
N MET A 1 -48.02 3.18 27.23
CA MET A 1 -46.57 2.87 27.27
C MET A 1 -45.82 4.14 27.63
N SER A 2 -45.15 4.20 28.79
CA SER A 2 -44.54 5.43 29.31
C SER A 2 -43.30 5.87 28.52
N ASN A 3 -43.16 7.18 28.33
CA ASN A 3 -42.08 7.85 27.59
C ASN A 3 -40.66 7.47 28.05
N SER A 4 -40.52 6.98 29.29
CA SER A 4 -39.26 6.53 29.88
C SER A 4 -38.63 5.31 29.19
N LYS A 5 -39.43 4.40 28.62
CA LYS A 5 -38.90 3.24 27.87
C LYS A 5 -38.30 3.65 26.52
N LYS A 6 -38.85 4.68 25.88
CA LYS A 6 -38.35 5.22 24.61
C LYS A 6 -37.00 5.92 24.81
N LEU A 7 -36.87 6.72 25.86
CA LEU A 7 -35.61 7.40 26.22
C LEU A 7 -34.46 6.43 26.50
N LEU A 8 -34.72 5.35 27.24
CA LEU A 8 -33.71 4.33 27.56
C LEU A 8 -33.23 3.56 26.31
N LEU A 9 -34.14 3.20 25.41
CA LEU A 9 -33.81 2.55 24.13
C LEU A 9 -33.03 3.50 23.19
N THR A 10 -33.36 4.78 23.19
CA THR A 10 -32.67 5.77 22.35
C THR A 10 -31.26 6.06 22.88
N ALA A 11 -31.09 6.14 24.21
CA ALA A 11 -29.77 6.31 24.83
C ALA A 11 -28.86 5.08 24.62
N LEU A 12 -29.41 3.86 24.68
CA LEU A 12 -28.65 2.64 24.41
C LEU A 12 -28.22 2.55 22.95
N ALA A 13 -29.09 2.95 22.01
CA ALA A 13 -28.77 3.01 20.58
C ALA A 13 -27.68 4.04 20.27
N VAL A 14 -27.69 5.20 20.94
CA VAL A 14 -26.65 6.23 20.78
C VAL A 14 -25.30 5.76 21.35
N ILE A 15 -25.30 5.04 22.48
CA ILE A 15 -24.07 4.45 23.04
C ILE A 15 -23.55 3.30 22.18
N LEU A 16 -24.42 2.48 21.59
CA LEU A 16 -24.05 1.41 20.66
C LEU A 16 -23.55 1.96 19.31
N LEU A 17 -24.09 3.09 18.83
CA LEU A 17 -23.64 3.76 17.61
C LEU A 17 -22.34 4.54 17.82
N LEU A 18 -22.13 5.16 19.00
CA LEU A 18 -20.87 5.83 19.37
C LEU A 18 -19.79 4.84 19.83
N GLY A 19 -20.16 3.64 20.26
CA GLY A 19 -19.24 2.57 20.65
C GLY A 19 -18.73 1.70 19.49
N ALA A 20 -19.24 1.91 18.27
CA ALA A 20 -18.92 1.10 17.09
C ALA A 20 -17.81 1.67 16.21
N THR A 21 -17.25 2.84 16.53
CA THR A 21 -15.93 3.22 16.00
C THR A 21 -14.88 2.52 16.86
N PRO A 22 -14.19 1.47 16.39
CA PRO A 22 -12.97 1.08 17.08
C PRO A 22 -12.04 2.29 17.01
N LEU A 23 -11.83 2.93 18.16
CA LEU A 23 -10.87 4.00 18.46
C LEU A 23 -9.40 3.56 18.27
N PHE A 24 -9.16 2.52 17.49
CA PHE A 24 -7.85 2.22 16.94
C PHE A 24 -7.80 2.94 15.59
N ALA A 25 -6.93 3.95 15.48
CA ALA A 25 -6.51 4.46 14.18
C ALA A 25 -6.24 3.24 13.29
N GLN A 26 -7.12 2.99 12.32
CA GLN A 26 -6.81 2.02 11.30
C GLN A 26 -5.79 2.72 10.42
N PRO A 27 -4.70 2.05 10.00
CA PRO A 27 -3.69 2.65 9.12
C PRO A 27 -4.24 2.98 7.71
N VAL A 28 -5.56 3.07 7.56
CA VAL A 28 -6.25 3.56 6.38
C VAL A 28 -5.83 5.01 6.16
N GLY A 29 -5.57 5.34 4.90
CA GLY A 29 -5.08 6.65 4.51
C GLY A 29 -3.79 6.55 3.71
N THR A 30 -3.10 7.67 3.63
CA THR A 30 -1.94 7.88 2.77
C THR A 30 -0.66 7.58 3.51
N TRP A 31 0.20 6.82 2.85
CA TRP A 31 1.54 6.44 3.27
C TRP A 31 2.55 6.94 2.25
N ASP A 32 3.71 7.37 2.70
CA ASP A 32 4.85 7.67 1.83
C ASP A 32 6.13 7.04 2.38
N GLY A 33 7.15 6.98 1.54
CA GLY A 33 8.40 6.42 1.96
C GLY A 33 9.48 6.37 0.90
N THR A 34 10.50 5.58 1.23
CA THR A 34 11.72 5.40 0.44
C THR A 34 12.10 3.94 0.40
N GLY A 35 12.84 3.56 -0.63
CA GLY A 35 13.34 2.21 -0.83
C GLY A 35 14.76 2.21 -1.36
N GLU A 36 15.34 1.03 -1.35
CA GLU A 36 16.69 0.75 -1.83
C GLU A 36 16.65 -0.41 -2.82
N GLY A 37 17.70 -0.51 -3.64
CA GLY A 37 17.87 -1.53 -4.66
C GLY A 37 17.84 -0.96 -6.08
N TRP A 38 18.02 -1.82 -7.06
CA TRP A 38 18.06 -1.47 -8.47
C TRP A 38 17.70 -2.69 -9.32
N CYS A 39 17.20 -2.46 -10.51
CA CYS A 39 17.02 -3.50 -11.53
C CYS A 39 17.23 -2.92 -12.93
N PRO A 40 17.65 -3.74 -13.91
CA PRO A 40 17.73 -3.29 -15.31
C PRO A 40 16.34 -3.03 -15.87
N PHE A 41 16.24 -2.18 -16.89
CA PHE A 41 14.98 -2.10 -17.64
C PHE A 41 14.69 -3.41 -18.38
N PRO A 42 13.40 -3.75 -18.55
CA PRO A 42 12.97 -4.76 -19.51
C PRO A 42 13.51 -4.47 -20.92
N VAL A 43 13.60 -5.53 -21.74
CA VAL A 43 13.90 -5.40 -23.18
C VAL A 43 12.89 -4.43 -23.82
N PRO A 44 13.35 -3.45 -24.62
CA PRO A 44 14.65 -3.40 -25.32
C PRO A 44 15.78 -2.60 -24.66
N TYR A 45 15.70 -2.21 -23.38
CA TYR A 45 16.69 -1.29 -22.76
C TYR A 45 17.60 -1.94 -21.68
N PRO A 46 18.18 -3.14 -21.89
CA PRO A 46 18.81 -3.90 -20.80
C PRO A 46 20.11 -3.31 -20.25
N SER A 47 20.69 -2.29 -20.88
CA SER A 47 21.91 -1.58 -20.43
C SER A 47 21.63 -0.43 -19.47
N GLU A 48 20.37 -0.04 -19.33
CA GLU A 48 19.93 1.00 -18.42
C GLU A 48 19.31 0.37 -17.17
N TYR A 49 19.27 1.12 -16.06
CA TYR A 49 18.78 0.62 -14.78
C TYR A 49 17.85 1.65 -14.14
N MET A 50 16.83 1.14 -13.45
CA MET A 50 15.95 1.94 -12.60
C MET A 50 16.23 1.67 -11.12
N LYS A 51 15.88 2.62 -10.25
CA LYS A 51 15.94 2.48 -8.79
C LYS A 51 14.52 2.51 -8.24
N PRO A 52 13.78 1.40 -8.36
CA PRO A 52 12.37 1.43 -8.05
C PRO A 52 12.17 1.70 -6.56
N TRP A 53 11.05 2.34 -6.22
CA TRP A 53 10.71 2.69 -4.84
C TRP A 53 11.65 3.69 -4.16
N GLN A 54 12.60 4.33 -4.86
CA GLN A 54 13.48 5.34 -4.26
C GLN A 54 12.67 6.39 -3.49
N THR A 55 11.55 6.82 -4.07
CA THR A 55 10.42 7.43 -3.36
C THR A 55 9.13 6.73 -3.76
N TRP A 56 8.14 6.71 -2.87
CA TRP A 56 6.83 6.17 -3.19
C TRP A 56 5.74 6.82 -2.35
N LYS A 57 4.51 6.82 -2.87
CA LYS A 57 3.31 7.26 -2.17
C LYS A 57 2.17 6.29 -2.46
N GLY A 58 1.55 5.76 -1.42
CA GLY A 58 0.46 4.81 -1.53
C GLY A 58 -0.68 5.09 -0.57
N ARG A 59 -1.80 4.43 -0.81
CA ARG A 59 -3.01 4.54 -0.01
C ARG A 59 -3.46 3.15 0.41
N LEU A 60 -3.71 3.00 1.71
CA LEU A 60 -4.32 1.81 2.28
C LEU A 60 -5.79 2.11 2.51
N GLU A 61 -6.68 1.30 1.94
CA GLU A 61 -8.13 1.49 2.04
C GLU A 61 -8.84 0.17 2.34
N PRO A 62 -10.00 0.18 3.02
CA PRO A 62 -10.81 -1.03 3.16
C PRO A 62 -11.19 -1.61 1.80
N ASP A 63 -11.10 -2.93 1.66
CA ASP A 63 -11.55 -3.58 0.43
C ASP A 63 -13.09 -3.71 0.44
N PRO A 64 -13.81 -3.14 -0.55
CA PRO A 64 -15.28 -3.16 -0.55
C PRO A 64 -15.87 -4.55 -0.81
N ASN A 65 -15.08 -5.50 -1.35
CA ASN A 65 -15.57 -6.80 -1.80
C ASN A 65 -15.22 -7.94 -0.85
N GLN A 66 -14.38 -7.70 0.16
CA GLN A 66 -13.80 -8.75 1.00
C GLN A 66 -13.21 -8.20 2.29
N VAL A 67 -13.08 -9.06 3.30
CA VAL A 67 -12.40 -8.68 4.54
C VAL A 67 -10.92 -8.41 4.25
N GLY A 68 -10.46 -7.23 4.63
CA GLY A 68 -9.08 -6.77 4.44
C GLY A 68 -9.02 -5.36 3.88
N TYR A 69 -7.86 -5.06 3.30
CA TYR A 69 -7.53 -3.76 2.74
C TYR A 69 -6.89 -3.93 1.37
N ILE A 70 -6.93 -2.87 0.57
CA ILE A 70 -6.15 -2.73 -0.66
C ILE A 70 -5.10 -1.67 -0.39
N PHE A 71 -3.85 -1.97 -0.74
CA PHE A 71 -2.77 -0.99 -0.78
C PHE A 71 -2.40 -0.72 -2.23
N PHE A 72 -2.43 0.52 -2.66
CA PHE A 72 -2.09 0.90 -4.04
C PHE A 72 -1.41 2.26 -4.07
N GLY A 73 -0.66 2.54 -5.12
CA GLY A 73 0.04 3.81 -5.24
C GLY A 73 1.07 3.79 -6.34
N ASP A 74 1.97 4.77 -6.26
CA ASP A 74 2.99 5.03 -7.28
C ASP A 74 4.38 5.14 -6.64
N TRP A 75 5.39 4.73 -7.40
CA TRP A 75 6.80 4.86 -7.04
C TRP A 75 7.52 5.71 -8.08
N TYR A 76 8.59 6.38 -7.65
CA TYR A 76 9.39 7.26 -8.48
C TYR A 76 10.87 7.10 -8.13
N ASP A 77 11.72 7.22 -9.13
CA ASP A 77 13.17 7.37 -8.96
C ASP A 77 13.67 8.77 -9.35
N ALA A 78 14.95 9.04 -9.07
CA ALA A 78 15.55 10.35 -9.33
C ALA A 78 15.76 10.65 -10.83
N SER A 79 15.59 9.67 -11.70
CA SER A 79 15.68 9.81 -13.16
C SER A 79 14.30 10.00 -13.80
N GLU A 80 13.28 10.31 -13.00
CA GLU A 80 11.87 10.46 -13.42
C GLU A 80 11.22 9.15 -13.88
N GLU A 81 11.86 8.00 -13.65
CA GLU A 81 11.26 6.70 -13.91
C GLU A 81 10.25 6.39 -12.83
N HIS A 82 9.11 5.84 -13.23
CA HIS A 82 7.99 5.64 -12.32
C HIS A 82 7.10 4.47 -12.71
N GLY A 83 6.18 4.17 -11.82
CA GLY A 83 5.08 3.28 -12.11
C GLY A 83 4.22 3.05 -10.88
N SER A 84 3.38 2.04 -10.96
CA SER A 84 2.36 1.80 -9.95
C SER A 84 2.53 0.48 -9.23
N PHE A 85 1.89 0.34 -8.08
CA PHE A 85 1.82 -0.90 -7.33
C PHE A 85 0.42 -1.12 -6.79
N LYS A 86 0.06 -2.39 -6.60
CA LYS A 86 -1.19 -2.78 -5.97
C LYS A 86 -1.04 -4.10 -5.25
N GLY A 87 -1.48 -4.14 -4.00
CA GLY A 87 -1.43 -5.31 -3.16
C GLY A 87 -2.66 -5.45 -2.29
N ARG A 88 -2.86 -6.67 -1.81
CA ARG A 88 -3.88 -7.01 -0.83
C ARG A 88 -3.24 -7.02 0.54
N ALA A 89 -3.91 -6.36 1.48
CA ALA A 89 -3.49 -6.24 2.86
C ALA A 89 -4.48 -6.94 3.79
N ILE A 90 -3.96 -7.74 4.72
CA ILE A 90 -4.75 -8.48 5.72
C ILE A 90 -4.12 -8.30 7.10
N LEU A 91 -4.96 -8.37 8.12
CA LEU A 91 -4.49 -8.37 9.51
C LEU A 91 -3.69 -9.65 9.76
N GLU A 92 -2.39 -9.52 10.04
CA GLU A 92 -1.52 -10.66 10.41
C GLU A 92 -1.48 -10.84 11.92
N THR A 93 -1.40 -9.73 12.66
CA THR A 93 -1.41 -9.70 14.13
C THR A 93 -2.27 -8.55 14.62
N PRO A 94 -2.63 -8.48 15.92
CA PRO A 94 -3.36 -7.34 16.47
C PRO A 94 -2.67 -5.99 16.26
N THR A 95 -1.39 -5.96 15.91
CA THR A 95 -0.58 -4.75 15.73
C THR A 95 -0.07 -4.55 14.31
N GLU A 96 -0.21 -5.53 13.42
CA GLU A 96 0.42 -5.53 12.10
C GLU A 96 -0.54 -5.97 10.99
N ILE A 97 -0.43 -5.28 9.85
CA ILE A 97 -1.13 -5.62 8.61
C ILE A 97 -0.08 -6.00 7.59
N GLY A 98 -0.13 -7.24 7.10
CA GLY A 98 0.72 -7.73 6.03
C GLY A 98 0.07 -7.47 4.67
N CYS A 99 0.85 -6.96 3.74
CA CYS A 99 0.46 -6.67 2.38
C CYS A 99 1.34 -7.44 1.40
N ARG A 100 0.71 -8.03 0.38
CA ARG A 100 1.41 -8.65 -0.75
C ARG A 100 0.77 -8.18 -2.03
N GLY A 101 1.60 -7.88 -3.03
CA GLY A 101 1.10 -7.35 -4.28
C GLY A 101 2.10 -7.41 -5.41
N ASP A 102 1.74 -6.73 -6.48
CA ASP A 102 2.51 -6.59 -7.70
C ASP A 102 2.85 -5.13 -7.94
N TRP A 103 3.95 -4.90 -8.66
CA TRP A 103 4.36 -3.56 -9.07
C TRP A 103 4.77 -3.54 -10.53
N TYR A 104 4.66 -2.35 -11.10
CA TYR A 104 4.72 -2.09 -12.53
C TYR A 104 5.61 -0.89 -12.80
N TRP A 105 6.20 -0.86 -13.99
CA TRP A 105 6.95 0.27 -14.53
C TRP A 105 6.22 0.81 -15.76
N TRP A 106 6.17 2.14 -15.89
CA TRP A 106 5.53 2.82 -17.01
C TRP A 106 6.61 3.40 -17.94
N ASP A 107 6.78 2.78 -19.10
CA ASP A 107 7.71 3.22 -20.14
C ASP A 107 7.09 4.38 -20.94
N GLU A 108 7.38 5.61 -20.53
CA GLU A 108 6.91 6.83 -21.20
C GLU A 108 7.68 7.19 -22.47
N ARG A 109 8.69 6.39 -22.85
CA ARG A 109 9.45 6.60 -24.10
C ARG A 109 8.63 6.30 -25.36
N VAL A 110 7.43 5.72 -25.19
CA VAL A 110 6.49 5.37 -26.26
C VAL A 110 5.11 5.98 -25.96
N ASP A 111 4.36 6.30 -27.01
CA ASP A 111 2.99 6.84 -26.91
C ASP A 111 1.98 5.88 -27.54
N PRO A 112 1.00 5.33 -26.77
CA PRO A 112 0.80 5.52 -25.34
C PRO A 112 1.88 4.82 -24.49
N PRO A 113 2.08 5.24 -23.21
CA PRO A 113 3.04 4.61 -22.31
C PRO A 113 2.82 3.10 -22.21
N ARG A 114 3.91 2.34 -22.26
CA ARG A 114 3.85 0.88 -22.13
C ARG A 114 4.02 0.48 -20.68
N VAL A 115 3.09 -0.31 -20.15
CA VAL A 115 3.14 -0.80 -18.77
C VAL A 115 3.76 -2.19 -18.72
N TYR A 116 4.81 -2.33 -17.93
CA TYR A 116 5.49 -3.60 -17.68
C TYR A 116 5.15 -4.10 -16.27
N HIS A 117 4.72 -5.36 -16.15
CA HIS A 117 4.73 -6.04 -14.86
C HIS A 117 6.17 -6.34 -14.47
N MET A 118 6.60 -5.78 -13.35
CA MET A 118 7.99 -5.87 -12.92
C MET A 118 8.19 -7.00 -11.93
N GLY A 119 7.24 -7.26 -11.05
CA GLY A 119 7.28 -8.38 -10.12
C GLY A 119 6.42 -8.13 -8.89
N THR A 120 6.84 -8.68 -7.75
CA THR A 120 6.04 -8.69 -6.52
C THR A 120 6.64 -7.81 -5.43
N PHE A 121 5.83 -7.46 -4.44
CA PHE A 121 6.28 -6.83 -3.21
C PHE A 121 5.55 -7.39 -1.99
N ASN A 122 6.22 -7.33 -0.84
CA ASN A 122 5.62 -7.58 0.47
C ASN A 122 5.88 -6.38 1.37
N MET A 123 4.91 -5.99 2.19
CA MET A 123 5.01 -4.84 3.11
C MET A 123 4.24 -5.13 4.40
N THR A 124 4.81 -4.82 5.54
CA THR A 124 4.14 -4.89 6.84
C THR A 124 3.93 -3.48 7.38
N PHE A 125 2.68 -3.14 7.67
CA PHE A 125 2.28 -1.87 8.26
C PHE A 125 2.03 -2.04 9.76
N ARG A 126 2.58 -1.12 10.56
CA ARG A 126 2.19 -0.99 11.97
C ARG A 126 0.83 -0.31 12.05
N ARG A 127 -0.09 -0.92 12.79
CA ARG A 127 -1.48 -0.43 12.90
C ARG A 127 -1.59 0.92 13.59
N ASP A 128 -0.61 1.29 14.40
CA ASP A 128 -0.54 2.62 15.01
C ASP A 128 -0.12 3.73 14.01
N GLY A 129 0.10 3.39 12.75
CA GLY A 129 0.53 4.35 11.71
C GLY A 129 2.01 4.73 11.78
N SER A 130 2.77 4.18 12.75
CA SER A 130 4.14 4.65 13.02
C SER A 130 5.11 4.37 11.89
N SER A 131 4.97 3.22 11.23
CA SER A 131 5.89 2.81 10.17
C SER A 131 5.35 1.65 9.34
N CYS A 132 5.87 1.52 8.13
CA CYS A 132 5.80 0.30 7.34
C CYS A 132 7.19 -0.09 6.84
N ARG A 133 7.40 -1.38 6.61
CA ARG A 133 8.64 -1.94 6.05
C ARG A 133 8.32 -3.08 5.11
N GLY A 134 9.09 -3.23 4.05
CA GLY A 134 8.82 -4.22 3.03
C GLY A 134 10.01 -4.51 2.14
N GLU A 135 9.79 -5.42 1.20
CA GLU A 135 10.75 -5.86 0.20
C GLU A 135 10.04 -5.98 -1.14
N TRP A 136 10.75 -5.68 -2.22
CA TRP A 136 10.26 -5.84 -3.59
C TRP A 136 11.18 -6.79 -4.37
N GLN A 137 10.61 -7.42 -5.40
CA GLN A 137 11.32 -8.28 -6.33
C GLN A 137 10.93 -7.91 -7.76
N ALA A 138 11.93 -7.76 -8.63
CA ALA A 138 11.76 -7.69 -10.08
C ALA A 138 12.03 -9.07 -10.69
N HIS A 139 11.12 -9.56 -11.53
CA HIS A 139 11.22 -10.82 -12.26
C HIS A 139 11.46 -10.54 -13.73
N LEU A 140 12.73 -10.41 -14.11
CA LEU A 140 13.14 -10.11 -15.47
C LEU A 140 13.75 -11.35 -16.14
N PRO A 141 13.76 -11.42 -17.49
CA PRO A 141 14.44 -12.51 -18.19
C PRO A 141 15.94 -12.63 -17.83
N SER A 142 16.57 -11.53 -17.41
CA SER A 142 17.97 -11.49 -16.98
C SER A 142 18.19 -12.00 -15.55
N GLY A 143 17.14 -12.17 -14.75
CA GLY A 143 17.24 -12.65 -13.37
C GLY A 143 16.23 -12.01 -12.42
N ILE A 144 16.35 -12.38 -11.15
CA ILE A 144 15.58 -11.80 -10.04
C ILE A 144 16.44 -10.74 -9.37
N TYR A 145 15.89 -9.53 -9.24
CA TYR A 145 16.50 -8.41 -8.51
C TYR A 145 15.59 -8.05 -7.35
N SER A 146 16.15 -7.51 -6.27
CA SER A 146 15.35 -7.18 -5.09
C SER A 146 15.88 -5.95 -4.38
N GLY A 147 15.03 -5.44 -3.48
CA GLY A 147 15.34 -4.30 -2.66
C GLY A 147 14.38 -4.18 -1.49
N THR A 148 14.55 -3.11 -0.72
CA THR A 148 13.77 -2.87 0.50
C THR A 148 12.94 -1.60 0.38
N MET A 149 11.92 -1.49 1.20
CA MET A 149 11.05 -0.31 1.30
C MET A 149 10.79 -0.01 2.77
N ARG A 150 10.65 1.27 3.09
CA ARG A 150 10.17 1.75 4.39
C ARG A 150 9.35 3.01 4.20
N GLY A 151 8.42 3.27 5.12
CA GLY A 151 7.58 4.46 5.06
C GLY A 151 6.86 4.75 6.36
N SER A 152 6.04 5.79 6.33
CA SER A 152 5.24 6.26 7.46
C SER A 152 3.87 6.75 6.99
N TRP A 153 2.91 6.76 7.91
CA TRP A 153 1.58 7.31 7.66
C TRP A 153 1.64 8.84 7.69
N ILE A 154 1.09 9.49 6.66
CA ILE A 154 1.14 10.96 6.53
C ILE A 154 -0.24 11.61 6.59
N GLU A 155 -1.30 10.91 6.18
CA GLU A 155 -2.68 11.45 6.19
C GLU A 155 -3.69 10.32 6.49
N PRO A 156 -4.60 10.49 7.46
CA PRO A 156 -5.73 9.58 7.70
C PRO A 156 -6.80 9.60 6.61
#